data_AF-G7YE52-F1
#
_entry.id   AF-G7YE52-F1
#
_cell.length_a   1.000
_cell.length_b   1.000
_cell.length_c   1.000
_cell.angle_alpha   90.00
_cell.angle_beta   90.00
_cell.angle_gamma   90.00
#
_symmetry.space_group_name_H-M   'P 1'
#
loop_
_entity.id
_entity.type
_entity.pdbx_description
1 polymer ?
#
loop_
_entity_poly.entity_id
_entity_poly.type
_entity_poly.pdbx_seq_one_letter_code
_entity_poly.pdbx_strand_id
1 'polypeptide(L)'
;MIELCNQVNNDRRKNIKGAQDLIRKGRGTVGEKANWLTTLHQSEASQRAEILSDYQSMDSAAINRVCEDVGLKLSCTRLSDKLMSSYLGTDSNKQWAMTSVCLTITSQHLTVESLTQPKQDRLLPPLEPDEYCQPEDSEQFNTQVVDWMRRRLIYFFMSPREKFYAKQRIPYKLFVQLLKVVLITMQLIVFGQDRSAHVSFGENSRLAFSHLYLRDWNPQYETLDYPPASGPYAAYQQDEFYLMLGYTITQFNKTESIAIGSYLFTSDKPFLTFCRVSVADRGLMTHTEETHCADLYPKDVPADSLSTASGVRQLLANYNLSVNFARLLKFTMEFEILSPIVTELGWRREAECFKFQIHISMEKIQQSGQLQIYLDAPYTATYCEEAEHTKPTRGRTEWLRHFWLTMSQTHRNLDNRTSEVSFSFSTRRMIIASLNSVVLVIGILSTVLCIRSIVRGFILWKETVLFFRHWYSIELRGHFWDFIPPWFIAIIFTDAIIIYGAVYNLWTLNG
;
A
#
# COMPACT_ATOMS: atom_id res chain seq x y z
N MET A 1 42.50 -17.53 46.95
CA MET A 1 42.26 -16.07 46.87
C MET A 1 40.76 -15.73 46.84
N ILE A 2 40.00 -16.16 45.82
CA ILE A 2 38.53 -15.89 45.75
C ILE A 2 37.75 -16.60 46.88
N GLU A 3 38.10 -17.84 47.22
CA GLU A 3 37.48 -18.56 48.36
C GLU A 3 37.78 -17.92 49.72
N LEU A 4 39.03 -17.51 49.96
CA LEU A 4 39.44 -16.79 51.18
C LEU A 4 38.73 -15.43 51.31
N CYS A 5 38.58 -14.67 50.21
CA CYS A 5 37.80 -13.43 50.19
C CYS A 5 36.31 -13.66 50.46
N ASN A 6 35.74 -14.74 49.93
CA ASN A 6 34.35 -15.10 50.17
C ASN A 6 34.14 -15.55 51.63
N GLN A 7 35.10 -16.24 52.23
CA GLN A 7 35.03 -16.70 53.63
C GLN A 7 35.13 -15.51 54.61
N VAL A 8 36.06 -14.57 54.38
CA VAL A 8 36.19 -13.33 55.16
C VAL A 8 34.93 -12.45 55.05
N ASN A 9 34.34 -12.32 53.84
CA ASN A 9 33.09 -11.57 53.67
C ASN A 9 31.87 -12.28 54.28
N ASN A 10 31.86 -13.61 54.34
CA ASN A 10 30.77 -14.37 54.97
C ASN A 10 30.80 -14.23 56.49
N ASP A 11 31.98 -14.27 57.10
CA ASP A 11 32.13 -14.07 58.54
C ASP A 11 31.86 -12.61 58.95
N ARG A 12 32.25 -11.63 58.12
CA ARG A 12 31.82 -10.22 58.29
C ARG A 12 30.29 -10.07 58.22
N ARG A 13 29.63 -10.73 57.27
CA ARG A 13 28.16 -10.70 57.15
C ARG A 13 27.46 -11.41 58.32
N LYS A 14 28.01 -12.51 58.84
CA LYS A 14 27.48 -13.18 60.04
C LYS A 14 27.58 -12.29 61.28
N ASN A 15 28.70 -11.60 61.46
CA ASN A 15 28.89 -10.66 62.58
C ASN A 15 27.99 -9.41 62.46
N ILE A 16 27.79 -8.88 61.26
CA ILE A 16 26.87 -7.75 61.01
C ILE A 16 25.40 -8.18 61.19
N LYS A 17 25.02 -9.39 60.77
CA LYS A 17 23.65 -9.92 61.00
C LYS A 17 23.39 -10.18 62.50
N GLY A 18 24.38 -10.70 63.24
CA GLY A 18 24.29 -10.84 64.70
C GLY A 18 24.13 -9.48 65.40
N ALA A 19 24.83 -8.45 64.94
CA ALA A 19 24.70 -7.08 65.46
C ALA A 19 23.33 -6.46 65.13
N GLN A 20 22.80 -6.68 63.93
CA GLN A 20 21.46 -6.21 63.52
C GLN A 20 20.33 -6.92 64.28
N ASP A 21 20.47 -8.22 64.57
CA ASP A 21 19.47 -8.97 65.36
C ASP A 21 19.46 -8.60 66.85
N LEU A 22 20.60 -8.16 67.40
CA LEU A 22 20.69 -7.62 68.77
C LEU A 22 20.15 -6.18 68.87
N ILE A 23 20.33 -5.36 67.83
CA ILE A 23 19.70 -4.02 67.74
C ILE A 23 18.18 -4.14 67.60
N ARG A 24 17.70 -5.16 66.88
CA ARG A 24 16.27 -5.44 66.68
C ARG A 24 15.56 -5.97 67.93
N LYS A 25 16.26 -6.57 68.91
CA LYS A 25 15.67 -7.11 70.16
C LYS A 25 15.78 -6.23 71.40
N GLY A 26 16.39 -5.04 71.32
CA GLY A 26 16.19 -3.97 72.31
C GLY A 26 16.38 -4.35 73.78
N ARG A 27 17.41 -5.14 74.16
CA ARG A 27 17.87 -5.27 75.55
C ARG A 27 19.38 -5.46 75.62
N GLY A 28 20.04 -4.61 76.40
CA GLY A 28 21.46 -4.72 76.75
C GLY A 28 22.00 -3.37 77.24
N THR A 29 22.44 -3.31 78.49
CA THR A 29 22.92 -2.08 79.16
C THR A 29 24.29 -1.64 78.65
N VAL A 30 24.60 -0.34 78.77
CA VAL A 30 25.78 0.34 78.22
C VAL A 30 27.12 -0.36 78.55
N GLY A 31 27.20 -1.08 79.67
CA GLY A 31 28.40 -1.85 80.07
C GLY A 31 28.69 -3.10 79.23
N GLU A 32 27.68 -3.76 78.64
CA GLU A 32 27.91 -4.94 77.80
C GLU A 32 28.43 -4.55 76.41
N LYS A 33 28.10 -3.36 75.91
CA LYS A 33 28.56 -2.87 74.60
C LYS A 33 30.05 -2.49 74.59
N ALA A 34 30.59 -2.06 75.74
CA ALA A 34 32.01 -1.68 75.85
C ALA A 34 32.94 -2.90 75.87
N ASN A 35 32.50 -4.01 76.48
CA ASN A 35 33.30 -5.24 76.57
C ASN A 35 33.37 -6.02 75.23
N TRP A 36 32.42 -5.77 74.31
CA TRP A 36 32.41 -6.33 72.96
C TRP A 36 33.35 -5.62 71.98
N LEU A 37 33.57 -4.30 72.14
CA LEU A 37 34.53 -3.54 71.31
C LEU A 37 35.97 -3.97 71.60
N THR A 38 36.29 -4.30 72.84
CA THR A 38 37.59 -4.84 73.23
C THR A 38 37.78 -6.29 72.76
N THR A 39 36.76 -7.15 72.78
CA THR A 39 36.88 -8.52 72.22
C THR A 39 36.98 -8.54 70.70
N LEU A 40 36.35 -7.59 69.99
CA LEU A 40 36.48 -7.45 68.53
C LEU A 40 37.91 -7.04 68.13
N HIS A 41 38.50 -6.08 68.86
CA HIS A 41 39.89 -5.67 68.64
C HIS A 41 40.91 -6.76 69.00
N GLN A 42 40.64 -7.57 70.05
CA GLN A 42 41.51 -8.70 70.41
C GLN A 42 41.44 -9.86 69.41
N SER A 43 40.26 -10.11 68.82
CA SER A 43 40.04 -11.12 67.77
C SER A 43 40.71 -10.72 66.44
N GLU A 44 40.65 -9.44 66.06
CA GLU A 44 41.33 -8.93 64.86
C GLU A 44 42.86 -8.94 64.99
N ALA A 45 43.41 -8.75 66.20
CA ALA A 45 44.84 -8.82 66.45
C ALA A 45 45.38 -10.27 66.45
N SER A 46 44.63 -11.23 67.01
CA SER A 46 45.05 -12.64 67.05
C SER A 46 44.95 -13.33 65.68
N GLN A 47 43.95 -12.97 64.85
CA GLN A 47 43.86 -13.47 63.47
C GLN A 47 44.90 -12.82 62.53
N ARG A 48 45.34 -11.59 62.81
CA ARG A 48 46.44 -10.95 62.07
C ARG A 48 47.79 -11.64 62.31
N ALA A 49 48.03 -12.18 63.51
CA ALA A 49 49.28 -12.85 63.84
C ALA A 49 49.42 -14.24 63.20
N GLU A 50 48.31 -14.96 63.00
CA GLU A 50 48.31 -16.32 62.42
C GLU A 50 48.38 -16.32 60.88
N ILE A 51 48.03 -15.20 60.24
CA ILE A 51 48.14 -15.01 58.77
C ILE A 51 49.55 -14.51 58.35
N LEU A 52 50.37 -14.05 59.30
CA LEU A 52 51.67 -13.44 59.01
C LEU A 52 52.87 -14.41 59.05
N SER A 53 52.68 -15.71 59.35
CA SER A 53 53.79 -16.69 59.39
C SER A 53 53.94 -17.55 58.15
N ASP A 54 53.01 -17.52 57.20
CA ASP A 54 53.12 -18.20 55.91
C ASP A 54 52.94 -17.17 54.79
N TYR A 55 53.93 -17.07 53.89
CA TYR A 55 54.09 -16.10 52.78
C TYR A 55 54.98 -14.88 53.05
N GLN A 56 56.28 -15.13 53.09
CA GLN A 56 57.28 -14.18 52.62
C GLN A 56 57.41 -14.25 51.07
N SER A 57 57.49 -13.06 50.48
CA SER A 57 57.64 -12.74 49.05
C SER A 57 56.33 -12.55 48.26
N MET A 58 56.26 -11.38 47.60
CA MET A 58 55.21 -10.78 46.77
C MET A 58 54.35 -9.69 47.44
N ASP A 59 54.31 -8.54 46.76
CA ASP A 59 53.99 -7.19 47.25
C ASP A 59 52.58 -6.98 47.85
N SER A 60 52.55 -6.35 49.03
CA SER A 60 51.35 -5.91 49.75
C SER A 60 50.49 -4.86 49.01
N ALA A 61 51.02 -4.24 47.94
CA ALA A 61 50.32 -3.24 47.13
C ALA A 61 49.35 -3.85 46.09
N ALA A 62 49.53 -5.12 45.70
CA ALA A 62 48.72 -5.76 44.66
C ALA A 62 47.37 -6.28 45.19
N ILE A 63 47.29 -6.69 46.47
CA ILE A 63 46.08 -7.27 47.06
C ILE A 63 45.05 -6.20 47.42
N ASN A 64 45.49 -5.02 47.89
CA ASN A 64 44.57 -3.90 48.17
C ASN A 64 43.88 -3.37 46.90
N ARG A 65 44.56 -3.37 45.75
CA ARG A 65 43.93 -3.02 44.46
C ARG A 65 42.90 -4.05 44.00
N VAL A 66 43.14 -5.34 44.25
CA VAL A 66 42.19 -6.40 43.84
C VAL A 66 40.95 -6.42 44.75
N CYS A 67 41.07 -6.06 46.03
CA CYS A 67 39.92 -5.95 46.94
C CYS A 67 39.11 -4.66 46.76
N GLU A 68 39.72 -3.53 46.39
CA GLU A 68 38.98 -2.30 46.02
C GLU A 68 38.20 -2.46 44.70
N ASP A 69 38.75 -3.15 43.71
CA ASP A 69 38.06 -3.40 42.42
C ASP A 69 36.89 -4.40 42.55
N VAL A 70 36.91 -5.30 43.54
CA VAL A 70 35.78 -6.19 43.84
C VAL A 70 34.70 -5.47 44.68
N GLY A 71 35.06 -4.42 45.42
CA GLY A 71 34.14 -3.55 46.16
C GLY A 71 33.36 -2.55 45.29
N LEU A 72 33.83 -2.26 44.06
CA LEU A 72 33.17 -1.35 43.11
C LEU A 72 32.40 -2.05 41.98
N LYS A 73 32.38 -3.38 41.93
CA LYS A 73 31.37 -4.12 41.17
C LYS A 73 30.08 -4.18 41.97
N LEU A 74 29.22 -3.17 41.80
CA LEU A 74 27.81 -3.31 42.12
C LEU A 74 27.33 -4.65 41.55
N SER A 75 26.79 -5.48 42.43
CA SER A 75 26.22 -6.78 42.08
C SER A 75 25.30 -6.62 40.87
N CYS A 76 25.59 -7.38 39.83
CA CYS A 76 24.72 -7.55 38.67
C CYS A 76 23.47 -8.33 39.11
N THR A 77 22.58 -7.66 39.83
CA THR A 77 21.20 -8.08 40.02
C THR A 77 20.37 -7.42 38.93
N ARG A 78 20.24 -8.10 37.80
CA ARG A 78 19.08 -8.06 36.88
C ARG A 78 18.31 -6.73 36.88
N LEU A 79 18.89 -5.65 36.34
CA LEU A 79 18.22 -4.35 36.27
C LEU A 79 17.51 -4.19 34.92
N SER A 80 16.23 -4.54 34.94
CA SER A 80 15.23 -4.40 33.87
C SER A 80 15.19 -2.99 33.26
N ASP A 81 15.19 -2.90 31.92
CA ASP A 81 14.51 -1.99 30.97
C ASP A 81 14.23 -0.50 31.31
N LYS A 82 14.74 0.04 32.41
CA LYS A 82 14.31 1.33 32.99
C LYS A 82 15.32 2.47 32.87
N LEU A 83 16.30 2.37 31.99
CA LEU A 83 17.37 3.37 31.94
C LEU A 83 16.95 4.69 31.27
N MET A 84 16.25 4.62 30.13
CA MET A 84 15.79 5.82 29.42
C MET A 84 14.58 6.48 30.12
N SER A 85 13.73 5.70 30.79
CA SER A 85 12.59 6.23 31.56
C SER A 85 13.02 6.92 32.86
N SER A 86 14.08 6.44 33.51
CA SER A 86 14.69 7.08 34.68
C SER A 86 15.25 8.47 34.35
N TYR A 87 15.89 8.60 33.19
CA TYR A 87 16.49 9.86 32.74
C TYR A 87 15.48 10.93 32.28
N LEU A 88 14.33 10.50 31.72
CA LEU A 88 13.28 11.37 31.20
C LEU A 88 12.24 11.80 32.25
N GLY A 89 12.32 11.25 33.47
CA GLY A 89 11.30 11.45 34.52
C GLY A 89 10.03 10.61 34.28
N THR A 90 9.28 10.39 35.35
CA THR A 90 8.07 9.54 35.40
C THR A 90 6.88 10.05 34.60
N ASP A 91 6.96 11.23 33.97
CA ASP A 91 5.84 11.85 33.25
C ASP A 91 5.87 11.66 31.73
N SER A 92 6.83 10.92 31.17
CA SER A 92 6.74 10.49 29.78
C SER A 92 5.90 9.21 29.68
N ASN A 93 4.59 9.40 29.64
CA ASN A 93 3.64 8.40 29.23
C ASN A 93 4.16 7.78 27.90
N LYS A 94 4.70 6.56 27.95
CA LYS A 94 5.14 5.80 26.76
C LYS A 94 4.05 4.82 26.30
N GLN A 95 2.87 4.84 26.93
CA GLN A 95 1.77 3.90 26.70
C GLN A 95 0.57 4.47 25.93
N TRP A 96 0.54 5.77 25.61
CA TRP A 96 -0.64 6.42 25.02
C TRP A 96 -0.83 6.22 23.50
N ALA A 97 0.14 5.62 22.80
CA ALA A 97 0.02 5.32 21.37
C ALA A 97 -0.71 3.99 21.07
N MET A 98 -0.73 3.02 22.00
CA MET A 98 -1.45 1.76 21.80
C MET A 98 -2.89 1.79 22.34
N THR A 99 -3.17 2.60 23.35
CA THR A 99 -4.48 2.65 24.02
C THR A 99 -5.52 3.52 23.29
N SER A 100 -5.09 4.48 22.46
CA SER A 100 -6.01 5.38 21.75
C SER A 100 -6.64 4.78 20.48
N VAL A 101 -6.13 3.65 19.98
CA VAL A 101 -6.73 2.91 18.86
C VAL A 101 -7.71 1.83 19.35
N CYS A 102 -7.54 1.35 20.58
CA CYS A 102 -8.43 0.33 21.17
C CYS A 102 -9.65 0.93 21.90
N LEU A 103 -9.64 2.22 22.25
CA LEU A 103 -10.72 2.85 23.01
C LEU A 103 -11.73 3.68 22.18
N THR A 104 -11.66 3.62 20.84
CA THR A 104 -12.77 4.09 19.98
C THR A 104 -13.92 3.08 19.86
N ILE A 105 -13.90 1.99 20.63
CA ILE A 105 -15.02 1.06 20.80
C ILE A 105 -15.16 0.76 22.29
N THR A 106 -15.74 1.69 23.06
CA THR A 106 -16.69 1.45 24.16
C THR A 106 -16.95 2.74 24.94
N SER A 107 -18.13 2.79 25.52
CA SER A 107 -18.92 3.94 25.95
C SER A 107 -18.36 4.82 27.08
N GLN A 108 -18.83 6.08 27.06
CA GLN A 108 -19.33 6.89 28.20
C GLN A 108 -18.65 6.71 29.57
N HIS A 109 -17.92 7.73 30.06
CA HIS A 109 -18.33 8.60 31.18
C HIS A 109 -17.23 9.63 31.50
N LEU A 110 -17.66 10.84 31.90
CA LEU A 110 -16.83 11.91 32.48
C LEU A 110 -16.18 11.51 33.81
N THR A 111 -14.97 12.02 34.08
CA THR A 111 -14.67 12.87 35.25
C THR A 111 -13.35 13.62 35.08
N VAL A 112 -13.38 14.89 35.51
CA VAL A 112 -12.28 15.85 35.61
C VAL A 112 -11.51 15.61 36.90
N GLU A 113 -10.17 15.70 36.87
CA GLU A 113 -9.43 16.14 38.05
C GLU A 113 -8.16 16.92 37.66
N SER A 114 -8.09 18.13 38.22
CA SER A 114 -7.03 19.12 38.05
C SER A 114 -5.92 18.91 39.06
N LEU A 115 -4.66 19.12 38.69
CA LEU A 115 -3.67 19.67 39.63
C LEU A 115 -2.72 20.66 38.94
N THR A 116 -2.56 21.75 39.66
CA THR A 116 -1.96 23.06 39.42
C THR A 116 -0.46 23.08 39.10
N GLN A 117 -0.03 23.98 38.22
CA GLN A 117 1.35 24.49 38.13
C GLN A 117 1.48 25.88 38.76
N PRO A 118 2.66 26.22 39.31
CA PRO A 118 3.32 27.48 38.97
C PRO A 118 4.84 27.22 38.71
N LYS A 119 5.66 28.07 38.09
CA LYS A 119 5.59 29.46 37.64
C LYS A 119 6.72 29.71 36.62
N GLN A 120 6.54 30.79 35.89
CA GLN A 120 7.39 31.41 34.87
C GLN A 120 8.66 32.10 35.43
N ASP A 121 9.54 32.49 34.49
CA ASP A 121 10.53 33.61 34.45
C ASP A 121 11.98 33.14 34.22
N ARG A 122 12.87 33.78 33.44
CA ARG A 122 12.87 34.87 32.45
C ARG A 122 14.29 34.88 31.84
N LEU A 123 14.47 35.44 30.63
CA LEU A 123 15.76 35.62 29.93
C LEU A 123 16.75 36.52 30.70
N LEU A 124 18.07 36.27 30.55
CA LEU A 124 19.18 37.22 30.82
C LEU A 124 20.38 37.02 29.83
N PRO A 125 21.30 38.01 29.68
CA PRO A 125 21.84 38.54 28.41
C PRO A 125 23.34 38.20 28.18
N PRO A 126 24.07 38.79 27.18
CA PRO A 126 25.34 38.25 26.69
C PRO A 126 26.58 38.64 27.52
N LEU A 127 27.57 37.75 27.43
CA LEU A 127 28.87 37.72 28.11
C LEU A 127 29.85 38.79 27.65
N GLU A 128 30.66 39.29 28.60
CA GLU A 128 32.08 39.62 28.39
C GLU A 128 32.92 39.11 29.59
N PRO A 129 34.23 38.88 29.38
CA PRO A 129 35.02 37.89 30.12
C PRO A 129 35.92 38.53 31.18
N ASP A 130 36.23 37.82 32.26
CA ASP A 130 37.52 37.87 32.96
C ASP A 130 37.70 36.64 33.87
N GLU A 131 38.52 35.71 33.39
CA GLU A 131 39.63 35.00 34.04
C GLU A 131 39.62 34.72 35.57
N TYR A 132 39.44 33.45 35.97
CA TYR A 132 40.29 32.71 36.92
C TYR A 132 39.92 31.21 36.95
N CYS A 133 40.89 30.30 36.77
CA CYS A 133 40.66 28.85 36.79
C CYS A 133 40.49 28.30 38.21
N GLN A 134 39.32 27.74 38.53
CA GLN A 134 39.10 26.82 39.66
C GLN A 134 38.45 25.50 39.18
N PRO A 135 38.72 24.35 39.82
CA PRO A 135 38.21 23.04 39.39
C PRO A 135 36.71 22.81 39.73
N GLU A 136 35.89 23.86 39.80
CA GLU A 136 34.42 23.78 39.90
C GLU A 136 33.74 23.75 38.51
N ASP A 137 34.46 24.19 37.47
CA ASP A 137 33.92 24.28 36.10
C ASP A 137 33.56 22.92 35.50
N SER A 138 34.23 21.85 35.92
CA SER A 138 33.97 20.52 35.37
C SER A 138 32.60 19.99 35.78
N GLU A 139 32.18 20.15 37.04
CA GLU A 139 30.90 19.63 37.53
C GLU A 139 29.70 20.47 37.01
N GLN A 140 29.89 21.79 36.89
CA GLN A 140 28.89 22.71 36.35
C GLN A 140 28.74 22.59 34.82
N PHE A 141 29.84 22.40 34.09
CA PHE A 141 29.83 22.11 32.65
C PHE A 141 29.15 20.76 32.36
N ASN A 142 29.44 19.74 33.19
CA ASN A 142 28.85 18.41 33.08
C ASN A 142 27.33 18.44 33.25
N THR A 143 26.81 19.21 34.21
CA THR A 143 25.36 19.37 34.43
C THR A 143 24.67 20.11 33.29
N GLN A 144 25.31 21.15 32.72
CA GLN A 144 24.75 21.88 31.57
C GLN A 144 24.60 21.01 30.31
N VAL A 145 25.59 20.15 30.01
CA VAL A 145 25.55 19.24 28.85
C VAL A 145 24.45 18.18 29.02
N VAL A 146 24.30 17.63 30.23
CA VAL A 146 23.24 16.67 30.60
C VAL A 146 21.86 17.30 30.41
N ASP A 147 21.64 18.52 30.93
CA ASP A 147 20.36 19.23 30.80
C ASP A 147 20.06 19.66 29.35
N TRP A 148 21.09 19.99 28.56
CA TRP A 148 20.94 20.25 27.14
C TRP A 148 20.46 19.00 26.39
N MET A 149 21.08 17.83 26.61
CA MET A 149 20.63 16.58 25.99
C MET A 149 19.25 16.17 26.48
N ARG A 150 18.95 16.30 27.78
CA ARG A 150 17.64 16.00 28.35
C ARG A 150 16.54 16.80 27.66
N ARG A 151 16.70 18.12 27.51
CA ARG A 151 15.73 18.99 26.83
C ARG A 151 15.55 18.61 25.35
N ARG A 152 16.64 18.26 24.66
CA ARG A 152 16.61 17.84 23.25
C ARG A 152 15.84 16.53 23.07
N LEU A 153 16.04 15.55 23.95
CA LEU A 153 15.31 14.28 23.92
C LEU A 153 13.84 14.46 24.28
N ILE A 154 13.51 15.20 25.35
CA ILE A 154 12.12 15.49 25.73
C ILE A 154 11.39 16.16 24.56
N TYR A 155 11.99 17.19 23.97
CA TYR A 155 11.41 17.85 22.80
C TYR A 155 11.27 16.90 21.61
N PHE A 156 12.16 15.93 21.40
CA PHE A 156 12.03 14.96 20.30
C PHE A 156 10.81 14.05 20.49
N PHE A 157 10.62 13.50 21.68
CA PHE A 157 9.54 12.55 22.01
C PHE A 157 8.19 13.21 22.32
N MET A 158 8.16 14.53 22.51
CA MET A 158 6.95 15.33 22.69
C MET A 158 5.98 15.20 21.51
N SER A 159 4.66 15.20 21.77
CA SER A 159 3.66 15.09 20.70
C SER A 159 3.65 16.33 19.79
N PRO A 160 3.20 16.24 18.52
CA PRO A 160 3.12 17.40 17.63
C PRO A 160 2.25 18.54 18.18
N ARG A 161 1.18 18.20 18.91
CA ARG A 161 0.29 19.15 19.58
C ARG A 161 1.02 19.89 20.70
N GLU A 162 1.72 19.15 21.55
CA GLU A 162 2.56 19.72 22.61
C GLU A 162 3.66 20.62 22.04
N LYS A 163 4.35 20.19 20.97
CA LYS A 163 5.35 21.02 20.27
C LYS A 163 4.76 22.33 19.74
N PHE A 164 3.52 22.30 19.26
CA PHE A 164 2.81 23.50 18.83
C PHE A 164 2.54 24.44 20.01
N TYR A 165 2.01 23.93 21.13
CA TYR A 165 1.79 24.76 22.32
C TYR A 165 3.09 25.33 22.91
N ALA A 166 4.20 24.57 22.88
CA ALA A 166 5.47 24.99 23.45
C ALA A 166 6.22 26.06 22.64
N LYS A 167 6.03 26.12 21.31
CA LYS A 167 6.78 27.04 20.43
C LYS A 167 5.93 27.91 19.51
N GLN A 168 4.60 27.73 19.50
CA GLN A 168 3.65 28.39 18.59
C GLN A 168 4.04 28.35 17.11
N ARG A 169 4.74 27.29 16.67
CA ARG A 169 5.13 27.10 15.27
C ARG A 169 4.20 26.12 14.58
N ILE A 170 3.57 26.57 13.49
CA ILE A 170 2.64 25.76 12.70
C ILE A 170 3.29 24.43 12.30
N PRO A 171 2.67 23.26 12.62
CA PRO A 171 3.22 21.95 12.33
C PRO A 171 2.98 21.59 10.86
N TYR A 172 3.71 22.24 9.95
CA TYR A 172 3.57 22.06 8.49
C TYR A 172 3.63 20.59 8.05
N LYS A 173 4.38 19.73 8.77
CA LYS A 173 4.41 18.29 8.52
C LYS A 173 3.03 17.65 8.69
N LEU A 174 2.34 17.95 9.78
CA LEU A 174 1.01 17.40 10.06
C LEU A 174 -0.01 17.92 9.04
N PHE A 175 0.06 19.21 8.71
CA PHE A 175 -0.81 19.83 7.70
C PHE A 175 -0.66 19.17 6.32
N VAL A 176 0.58 18.97 5.85
CA VAL A 176 0.84 18.28 4.57
C VAL A 176 0.30 16.85 4.59
N GLN A 177 0.43 16.12 5.69
CA GLN A 177 -0.12 14.75 5.80
C GLN A 177 -1.66 14.75 5.74
N LEU A 178 -2.32 15.68 6.44
CA LEU A 178 -3.78 15.79 6.42
C LEU A 178 -4.31 16.18 5.03
N LEU A 179 -3.71 17.21 4.43
CA LEU A 179 -4.06 17.66 3.08
C LEU A 179 -3.84 16.54 2.05
N LYS A 180 -2.74 15.79 2.17
CA LYS A 180 -2.45 14.63 1.33
C LYS A 180 -3.57 13.59 1.39
N VAL A 181 -4.02 13.21 2.59
CA VAL A 181 -5.11 12.21 2.74
C VAL A 181 -6.40 12.68 2.05
N VAL A 182 -6.77 13.96 2.22
CA VAL A 182 -7.96 14.53 1.56
C VAL A 182 -7.83 14.52 0.04
N LEU A 183 -6.68 14.92 -0.50
CA LEU A 183 -6.48 14.99 -1.94
C LEU A 183 -6.44 13.60 -2.60
N ILE A 184 -5.79 12.62 -1.97
CA ILE A 184 -5.74 11.24 -2.49
C ILE A 184 -7.11 10.59 -2.44
N THR A 185 -7.85 10.77 -1.34
CA THR A 185 -9.20 10.19 -1.23
C THR A 185 -10.12 10.78 -2.30
N MET A 186 -10.07 12.09 -2.53
CA MET A 186 -10.82 12.72 -3.62
C MET A 186 -10.40 12.19 -5.00
N GLN A 187 -9.10 12.05 -5.27
CA GLN A 187 -8.57 11.45 -6.50
C GLN A 187 -9.07 10.02 -6.72
N LEU A 188 -9.02 9.19 -5.68
CA LEU A 188 -9.43 7.79 -5.78
C LEU A 188 -10.93 7.66 -6.04
N ILE A 189 -11.77 8.52 -5.42
CA ILE A 189 -13.21 8.53 -5.66
C ILE A 189 -13.51 8.90 -7.11
N VAL A 190 -12.90 9.97 -7.63
CA VAL A 190 -13.12 10.41 -9.02
C VAL A 190 -12.66 9.33 -10.01
N PHE A 191 -11.48 8.76 -9.80
CA PHE A 191 -10.97 7.66 -10.63
C PHE A 191 -11.86 6.42 -10.56
N GLY A 192 -12.33 6.06 -9.36
CA GLY A 192 -13.17 4.90 -9.13
C GLY A 192 -14.53 5.02 -9.82
N GLN A 193 -15.19 6.17 -9.72
CA GLN A 193 -16.47 6.40 -10.41
C GLN A 193 -16.33 6.33 -11.94
N ASP A 194 -15.27 6.94 -12.47
CA ASP A 194 -14.99 6.94 -13.91
C ASP A 194 -14.74 5.52 -14.44
N ARG A 195 -13.85 4.76 -13.78
CA ARG A 195 -13.56 3.37 -14.15
C ARG A 195 -14.74 2.43 -13.94
N SER A 196 -15.50 2.60 -12.86
CA SER A 196 -16.68 1.79 -12.60
C SER A 196 -17.73 1.92 -13.70
N ALA A 197 -17.93 3.12 -14.24
CA ALA A 197 -18.89 3.33 -15.33
C ALA A 197 -18.46 2.62 -16.63
N HIS A 198 -17.17 2.71 -17.00
CA HIS A 198 -16.63 2.04 -18.18
C HIS A 198 -16.72 0.51 -18.06
N VAL A 199 -16.30 -0.03 -16.90
CA VAL A 199 -16.38 -1.47 -16.62
C VAL A 199 -17.83 -1.94 -16.66
N SER A 200 -18.76 -1.19 -16.06
CA SER A 200 -20.18 -1.54 -16.09
C SER A 200 -20.74 -1.54 -17.51
N PHE A 201 -20.42 -0.55 -18.33
CA PHE A 201 -20.84 -0.52 -19.74
C PHE A 201 -20.28 -1.71 -20.52
N GLY A 202 -18.99 -2.02 -20.35
CA GLY A 202 -18.34 -3.16 -20.98
C GLY A 202 -18.97 -4.50 -20.59
N GLU A 203 -19.20 -4.74 -19.30
CA GLU A 203 -19.83 -5.98 -18.81
C GLU A 203 -21.28 -6.13 -19.27
N ASN A 204 -22.07 -5.05 -19.21
CA ASN A 204 -23.45 -5.07 -19.70
C ASN A 204 -23.50 -5.33 -21.21
N SER A 205 -22.55 -4.78 -21.97
CA SER A 205 -22.45 -5.01 -23.42
C SER A 205 -22.03 -6.46 -23.72
N ARG A 206 -21.03 -6.99 -23.00
CA ARG A 206 -20.61 -8.40 -23.10
C ARG A 206 -21.79 -9.34 -22.84
N LEU A 207 -22.58 -9.07 -21.80
CA LEU A 207 -23.78 -9.83 -21.50
C LEU A 207 -24.81 -9.76 -22.64
N ALA A 208 -25.06 -8.57 -23.19
CA ALA A 208 -25.94 -8.40 -24.34
C ALA A 208 -25.42 -9.19 -25.57
N PHE A 209 -24.10 -9.25 -25.80
CA PHE A 209 -23.51 -10.05 -26.85
C PHE A 209 -23.65 -11.56 -26.60
N SER A 210 -23.60 -12.02 -25.35
CA SER A 210 -23.91 -13.42 -25.01
C SER A 210 -25.32 -13.80 -25.43
N HIS A 211 -26.32 -12.97 -25.13
CA HIS A 211 -27.71 -13.19 -25.59
C HIS A 211 -27.87 -13.08 -27.12
N LEU A 212 -27.06 -12.26 -27.77
CA LEU A 212 -27.16 -12.03 -29.20
C LEU A 212 -26.53 -13.15 -30.02
N TYR A 213 -25.35 -13.63 -29.63
CA TYR A 213 -24.54 -14.54 -30.44
C TYR A 213 -24.52 -15.98 -29.96
N LEU A 214 -24.71 -16.22 -28.65
CA LEU A 214 -24.74 -17.58 -28.13
C LEU A 214 -26.16 -18.14 -28.23
N ARG A 215 -26.26 -19.34 -28.78
CA ARG A 215 -27.55 -20.00 -29.01
C ARG A 215 -28.12 -20.52 -27.69
N ASP A 216 -29.41 -20.27 -27.45
CA ASP A 216 -30.12 -20.76 -26.25
C ASP A 216 -29.45 -20.29 -24.93
N TRP A 217 -28.77 -19.13 -24.95
CA TRP A 217 -28.23 -18.49 -23.74
C TRP A 217 -29.36 -18.08 -22.80
N ASN A 218 -29.18 -18.32 -21.50
CA ASN A 218 -30.21 -18.08 -20.50
C ASN A 218 -29.61 -17.42 -19.23
N PRO A 219 -30.47 -16.84 -18.37
CA PRO A 219 -30.01 -16.17 -17.15
C PRO A 219 -29.29 -17.04 -16.12
N GLN A 220 -29.38 -18.38 -16.21
CA GLN A 220 -28.69 -19.28 -15.27
C GLN A 220 -27.17 -19.26 -15.47
N TYR A 221 -26.70 -18.83 -16.65
CA TYR A 221 -25.28 -18.68 -16.96
C TYR A 221 -24.73 -17.28 -16.63
N GLU A 222 -25.56 -16.35 -16.16
CA GLU A 222 -25.17 -14.96 -15.89
C GLU A 222 -24.67 -14.74 -14.46
N THR A 223 -25.16 -15.52 -13.50
CA THR A 223 -24.86 -15.35 -12.08
C THR A 223 -23.87 -16.39 -11.59
N LEU A 224 -22.94 -15.96 -10.73
CA LEU A 224 -22.07 -16.84 -9.96
C LEU A 224 -22.78 -17.31 -8.68
N ASP A 225 -23.98 -17.85 -8.80
CA ASP A 225 -24.66 -18.44 -7.65
C ASP A 225 -23.87 -19.70 -7.25
N TYR A 226 -23.42 -19.77 -5.99
CA TYR A 226 -22.71 -20.94 -5.48
C TYR A 226 -23.61 -21.76 -4.54
N PRO A 227 -23.91 -23.04 -4.86
CA PRO A 227 -23.53 -23.79 -6.06
C PRO A 227 -24.38 -23.41 -7.30
N PRO A 228 -23.84 -23.49 -8.53
CA PRO A 228 -24.56 -23.06 -9.72
C PRO A 228 -25.72 -24.02 -10.03
N ALA A 229 -26.86 -23.46 -10.41
CA ALA A 229 -28.06 -24.25 -10.77
C ALA A 229 -27.87 -25.04 -12.07
N SER A 230 -27.00 -24.56 -12.96
CA SER A 230 -26.64 -25.19 -14.24
C SER A 230 -25.14 -25.47 -14.32
N GLY A 231 -24.76 -26.41 -15.19
CA GLY A 231 -23.36 -26.60 -15.58
C GLY A 231 -22.81 -25.40 -16.37
N PRO A 232 -21.53 -25.43 -16.78
CA PRO A 232 -20.99 -24.44 -17.71
C PRO A 232 -21.67 -24.55 -19.07
N TYR A 233 -21.81 -23.41 -19.77
CA TYR A 233 -22.34 -23.39 -21.13
C TYR A 233 -21.37 -24.13 -22.09
N ALA A 234 -21.83 -25.23 -22.68
CA ALA A 234 -20.98 -26.16 -23.41
C ALA A 234 -21.78 -26.96 -24.46
N ALA A 235 -21.11 -27.35 -25.54
CA ALA A 235 -21.61 -28.33 -26.51
C ALA A 235 -21.19 -29.75 -26.13
N TYR A 236 -22.09 -30.72 -26.31
CA TYR A 236 -21.83 -32.14 -26.05
C TYR A 236 -21.94 -33.00 -27.31
N GLN A 237 -22.61 -32.50 -28.35
CA GLN A 237 -22.77 -33.20 -29.62
C GLN A 237 -22.07 -32.46 -30.78
N GLN A 238 -21.59 -33.21 -31.77
CA GLN A 238 -20.91 -32.64 -32.93
C GLN A 238 -21.84 -31.78 -33.78
N ASP A 239 -23.10 -32.20 -33.97
CA ASP A 239 -24.07 -31.42 -34.74
C ASP A 239 -24.45 -30.12 -34.02
N GLU A 240 -24.52 -30.16 -32.69
CA GLU A 240 -24.77 -29.00 -31.84
C GLU A 240 -23.69 -27.92 -32.04
N PHE A 241 -22.41 -28.32 -32.09
CA PHE A 241 -21.31 -27.43 -32.43
C PHE A 241 -21.54 -26.68 -33.75
N TYR A 242 -21.86 -27.40 -34.83
CA TYR A 242 -22.09 -26.76 -36.13
C TYR A 242 -23.33 -25.86 -36.13
N LEU A 243 -24.38 -26.24 -35.41
CA LEU A 243 -25.59 -25.43 -35.26
C LEU A 243 -25.33 -24.13 -34.48
N MET A 244 -24.48 -24.15 -33.47
CA MET A 244 -24.09 -22.93 -32.73
C MET A 244 -23.27 -21.98 -33.61
N LEU A 245 -22.36 -22.52 -34.42
CA LEU A 245 -21.62 -21.71 -35.41
C LEU A 245 -22.57 -21.07 -36.43
N GLY A 246 -23.48 -21.86 -37.01
CA GLY A 246 -24.47 -21.37 -37.96
C GLY A 246 -25.39 -20.29 -37.38
N TYR A 247 -25.83 -20.47 -36.12
CA TYR A 247 -26.58 -19.46 -35.38
C TYR A 247 -25.79 -18.17 -35.22
N THR A 248 -24.53 -18.26 -34.76
CA THR A 248 -23.65 -17.08 -34.57
C THR A 248 -23.48 -16.29 -35.86
N ILE A 249 -23.20 -16.96 -36.98
CA ILE A 249 -23.05 -16.32 -38.30
C ILE A 249 -24.36 -15.66 -38.75
N THR A 250 -25.50 -16.31 -38.50
CA THR A 250 -26.82 -15.76 -38.81
C THR A 250 -27.10 -14.50 -38.00
N GLN A 251 -26.74 -14.50 -36.71
CA GLN A 251 -26.93 -13.35 -35.83
C GLN A 251 -25.99 -12.22 -36.16
N PHE A 252 -24.73 -12.53 -36.54
CA PHE A 252 -23.79 -11.55 -37.06
C PHE A 252 -24.38 -10.76 -38.23
N ASN A 253 -24.93 -11.45 -39.24
CA ASN A 253 -25.57 -10.82 -40.40
C ASN A 253 -26.75 -9.91 -40.03
N LYS A 254 -27.42 -10.17 -38.91
CA LYS A 254 -28.61 -9.45 -38.46
C LYS A 254 -28.32 -8.40 -37.38
N THR A 255 -27.09 -8.33 -36.85
CA THR A 255 -26.70 -7.50 -35.70
C THR A 255 -27.30 -6.09 -35.75
N GLU A 256 -27.10 -5.34 -36.82
CA GLU A 256 -27.59 -3.95 -36.97
C GLU A 256 -29.11 -3.81 -36.90
N SER A 257 -29.86 -4.88 -37.22
CA SER A 257 -31.33 -4.85 -37.30
C SER A 257 -32.03 -5.41 -36.06
N ILE A 258 -31.38 -6.30 -35.31
CA ILE A 258 -31.97 -6.95 -34.13
C ILE A 258 -31.42 -6.40 -32.81
N ALA A 259 -30.20 -5.88 -32.80
CA ALA A 259 -29.59 -5.42 -31.57
C ALA A 259 -30.28 -4.13 -31.09
N ILE A 260 -30.65 -4.11 -29.80
CA ILE A 260 -31.25 -2.93 -29.17
C ILE A 260 -30.22 -1.79 -29.09
N GLY A 261 -28.97 -2.13 -28.78
CA GLY A 261 -27.86 -1.20 -28.94
C GLY A 261 -27.61 -1.01 -30.43
N SER A 262 -27.58 0.24 -30.89
CA SER A 262 -27.29 0.58 -32.29
C SER A 262 -25.82 0.33 -32.64
N TYR A 263 -25.39 -0.92 -32.50
CA TYR A 263 -24.06 -1.42 -32.80
C TYR A 263 -23.84 -1.44 -34.31
N LEU A 264 -22.64 -1.05 -34.72
CA LEU A 264 -22.27 -0.88 -36.13
C LEU A 264 -21.00 -1.68 -36.42
N PHE A 265 -20.84 -2.14 -37.65
CA PHE A 265 -19.58 -2.74 -38.08
C PHE A 265 -18.57 -1.66 -38.46
N THR A 266 -17.30 -1.89 -38.14
CA THR A 266 -16.18 -0.98 -38.45
C THR A 266 -15.91 -0.87 -39.96
N SER A 267 -16.30 -1.88 -40.74
CA SER A 267 -16.01 -1.99 -42.17
C SER A 267 -17.29 -2.17 -42.97
N ASP A 268 -17.36 -1.56 -44.16
CA ASP A 268 -18.45 -1.74 -45.13
C ASP A 268 -18.67 -3.22 -45.51
N LYS A 269 -17.57 -4.00 -45.49
CA LYS A 269 -17.57 -5.46 -45.70
C LYS A 269 -17.08 -6.13 -44.42
N PRO A 270 -17.98 -6.38 -43.46
CA PRO A 270 -17.60 -7.04 -42.22
C PRO A 270 -17.33 -8.51 -42.48
N PHE A 271 -16.29 -9.04 -41.83
CA PHE A 271 -15.87 -10.44 -41.92
C PHE A 271 -15.79 -11.05 -40.52
N LEU A 272 -15.88 -12.38 -40.44
CA LEU A 272 -15.50 -13.14 -39.25
C LEU A 272 -14.23 -13.92 -39.55
N THR A 273 -13.30 -13.89 -38.62
CA THR A 273 -12.13 -14.77 -38.65
C THR A 273 -12.45 -16.02 -37.83
N PHE A 274 -12.31 -17.18 -38.47
CA PHE A 274 -12.44 -18.48 -37.82
C PHE A 274 -11.06 -19.09 -37.65
N CYS A 275 -10.76 -19.61 -36.48
CA CYS A 275 -9.53 -20.38 -36.27
C CYS A 275 -9.80 -21.73 -35.63
N ARG A 276 -9.11 -22.76 -36.13
CA ARG A 276 -9.06 -24.11 -35.57
C ARG A 276 -7.67 -24.36 -35.02
N VAL A 277 -7.60 -24.77 -33.76
CA VAL A 277 -6.38 -25.29 -33.13
C VAL A 277 -6.54 -26.79 -32.92
N SER A 278 -5.64 -27.57 -33.48
CA SER A 278 -5.65 -29.04 -33.39
C SER A 278 -4.27 -29.61 -33.08
N VAL A 279 -4.24 -30.81 -32.50
CA VAL A 279 -3.00 -31.58 -32.33
C VAL A 279 -2.51 -32.08 -33.69
N ALA A 280 -1.25 -31.81 -34.01
CA ALA A 280 -0.62 -32.25 -35.25
C ALA A 280 -0.64 -33.78 -35.43
N ASP A 281 -0.76 -34.21 -36.68
CA ASP A 281 -0.75 -35.64 -37.06
C ASP A 281 0.67 -36.17 -37.30
N ARG A 282 1.58 -35.95 -36.37
CA ARG A 282 2.95 -36.48 -36.45
C ARG A 282 3.10 -37.50 -35.33
N GLY A 283 3.10 -38.78 -35.70
CA GLY A 283 3.06 -39.92 -34.79
C GLY A 283 3.90 -39.76 -33.52
N LEU A 284 3.27 -40.12 -32.40
CA LEU A 284 3.79 -40.36 -31.05
C LEU A 284 4.98 -39.52 -30.57
N MET A 285 4.68 -38.59 -29.64
CA MET A 285 5.53 -37.97 -28.59
C MET A 285 5.81 -36.46 -28.67
N THR A 286 5.22 -35.71 -29.59
CA THR A 286 5.22 -34.23 -29.48
C THR A 286 3.80 -33.69 -29.67
N HIS A 287 3.22 -33.12 -28.63
CA HIS A 287 2.01 -32.28 -28.72
C HIS A 287 2.36 -30.96 -29.42
N THR A 288 2.56 -30.99 -30.73
CA THR A 288 2.68 -29.76 -31.52
C THR A 288 1.29 -29.28 -31.90
N GLU A 289 0.95 -28.07 -31.49
CA GLU A 289 -0.33 -27.43 -31.81
C GLU A 289 -0.25 -26.81 -33.21
N GLU A 290 -1.22 -27.14 -34.06
CA GLU A 290 -1.39 -26.56 -35.39
C GLU A 290 -2.61 -25.65 -35.39
N THR A 291 -2.40 -24.39 -35.76
CA THR A 291 -3.47 -23.39 -35.89
C THR A 291 -3.71 -23.08 -37.36
N HIS A 292 -4.96 -23.15 -37.80
CA HIS A 292 -5.38 -22.76 -39.15
C HIS A 292 -6.54 -21.77 -39.03
N CYS A 293 -6.42 -20.63 -39.71
CA CYS A 293 -7.41 -19.57 -39.70
C CYS A 293 -7.89 -19.24 -41.11
N ALA A 294 -9.14 -18.82 -41.25
CA ALA A 294 -9.68 -18.28 -42.49
C ALA A 294 -10.74 -17.20 -42.21
N ASP A 295 -10.79 -16.20 -43.09
CA ASP A 295 -11.78 -15.12 -43.05
C ASP A 295 -13.00 -15.45 -43.90
N LEU A 296 -14.18 -15.26 -43.31
CA LEU A 296 -15.47 -15.49 -43.93
C LEU A 296 -16.20 -14.16 -44.09
N TYR A 297 -16.78 -13.93 -45.27
CA TYR A 297 -17.67 -12.81 -45.56
C TYR A 297 -19.11 -13.31 -45.56
N PRO A 298 -19.89 -13.10 -44.47
CA PRO A 298 -21.12 -13.86 -44.25
C PRO A 298 -22.29 -13.44 -45.13
N LYS A 299 -22.24 -12.24 -45.73
CA LYS A 299 -23.27 -11.78 -46.67
C LYS A 299 -23.32 -12.63 -47.95
N ASP A 300 -22.24 -13.34 -48.26
CA ASP A 300 -22.15 -14.21 -49.43
C ASP A 300 -22.65 -15.64 -49.16
N VAL A 301 -23.02 -15.95 -47.91
CA VAL A 301 -23.47 -17.28 -47.49
C VAL A 301 -25.00 -17.36 -47.43
N PRO A 302 -25.63 -18.34 -48.11
CA PRO A 302 -27.08 -18.50 -48.08
C PRO A 302 -27.58 -18.91 -46.69
N ALA A 303 -28.68 -18.31 -46.24
CA ALA A 303 -29.25 -18.53 -44.91
C ALA A 303 -29.64 -19.99 -44.64
N ASP A 304 -30.12 -20.72 -45.66
CA ASP A 304 -30.53 -22.12 -45.54
C ASP A 304 -29.35 -23.06 -45.21
N SER A 305 -28.14 -22.70 -45.66
CA SER A 305 -26.94 -23.48 -45.33
C SER A 305 -26.47 -23.26 -43.88
N LEU A 306 -26.85 -22.13 -43.27
CA LEU A 306 -26.49 -21.79 -41.90
C LEU A 306 -27.44 -22.41 -40.86
N SER A 307 -28.64 -22.83 -41.25
CA SER A 307 -29.62 -23.44 -40.34
C SER A 307 -29.39 -24.93 -40.08
N THR A 308 -28.57 -25.60 -40.90
CA THR A 308 -28.37 -27.05 -40.85
C THR A 308 -26.91 -27.40 -40.57
N ALA A 309 -26.66 -28.37 -39.67
CA ALA A 309 -25.31 -28.80 -39.31
C ALA A 309 -24.45 -29.25 -40.51
N SER A 310 -25.06 -29.96 -41.47
CA SER A 310 -24.38 -30.41 -42.70
C SER A 310 -23.96 -29.24 -43.60
N GLY A 311 -24.77 -28.19 -43.69
CA GLY A 311 -24.47 -26.99 -44.47
C GLY A 311 -23.29 -26.23 -43.91
N VAL A 312 -23.26 -26.00 -42.59
CA VAL A 312 -22.13 -25.36 -41.90
C VAL A 312 -20.85 -26.20 -41.99
N ARG A 313 -20.98 -27.54 -41.89
CA ARG A 313 -19.83 -28.44 -42.08
C ARG A 313 -19.23 -28.35 -43.48
N GLN A 314 -20.07 -28.26 -44.52
CA GLN A 314 -19.61 -28.08 -45.89
C GLN A 314 -18.99 -26.70 -46.10
N LEU A 315 -19.58 -25.65 -45.51
CA LEU A 315 -19.02 -24.30 -45.51
C LEU A 315 -17.60 -24.31 -44.93
N LEU A 316 -17.41 -24.85 -43.73
CA LEU A 316 -16.08 -24.93 -43.11
C LEU A 316 -15.08 -25.76 -43.94
N ALA A 317 -15.53 -26.84 -44.58
CA ALA A 317 -14.67 -27.63 -45.47
C ALA A 317 -14.16 -26.81 -46.68
N ASN A 318 -15.01 -25.97 -47.27
CA ASN A 318 -14.63 -25.11 -48.39
C ASN A 318 -13.56 -24.07 -48.01
N TYR A 319 -13.52 -23.65 -46.74
CA TYR A 319 -12.53 -22.73 -46.20
C TYR A 319 -11.33 -23.44 -45.54
N ASN A 320 -11.13 -24.74 -45.80
CA ASN A 320 -10.07 -25.56 -45.19
C ASN A 320 -10.11 -25.63 -43.64
N LEU A 321 -11.29 -25.41 -43.05
CA LEU A 321 -11.55 -25.44 -41.61
C LEU A 321 -12.32 -26.68 -41.16
N SER A 322 -12.24 -27.78 -41.93
CA SER A 322 -12.88 -29.05 -41.55
C SER A 322 -12.45 -29.50 -40.15
N VAL A 323 -13.40 -29.85 -39.28
CA VAL A 323 -13.09 -30.14 -37.87
C VAL A 323 -12.97 -31.65 -37.64
N ASN A 324 -11.80 -32.10 -37.20
CA ASN A 324 -11.63 -33.44 -36.63
C ASN A 324 -11.71 -33.34 -35.10
N PHE A 325 -12.88 -33.67 -34.55
CA PHE A 325 -13.14 -33.54 -33.11
C PHE A 325 -12.20 -34.38 -32.23
N ALA A 326 -11.58 -35.46 -32.72
CA ALA A 326 -10.61 -36.21 -31.92
C ALA A 326 -9.33 -35.39 -31.63
N ARG A 327 -8.93 -34.54 -32.57
CA ARG A 327 -7.70 -33.72 -32.49
C ARG A 327 -7.94 -32.25 -32.14
N LEU A 328 -9.19 -31.79 -32.22
CA LEU A 328 -9.56 -30.41 -31.90
C LEU A 328 -9.22 -30.09 -30.44
N LEU A 329 -8.53 -28.97 -30.22
CA LEU A 329 -8.28 -28.40 -28.91
C LEU A 329 -9.18 -27.19 -28.67
N LYS A 330 -9.21 -26.27 -29.64
CA LYS A 330 -9.95 -25.01 -29.57
C LYS A 330 -10.45 -24.60 -30.95
N PHE A 331 -11.64 -24.00 -31.00
CA PHE A 331 -12.18 -23.37 -32.19
C PHE A 331 -12.63 -21.96 -31.82
N THR A 332 -12.23 -20.94 -32.57
CA THR A 332 -12.57 -19.54 -32.28
C THR A 332 -13.25 -18.84 -33.43
N MET A 333 -14.11 -17.88 -33.08
CA MET A 333 -14.72 -16.91 -33.98
C MET A 333 -14.41 -15.51 -33.46
N GLU A 334 -13.88 -14.66 -34.34
CA GLU A 334 -13.45 -13.31 -33.97
C GLU A 334 -14.01 -12.28 -34.95
N PHE A 335 -14.53 -11.17 -34.42
CA PHE A 335 -14.99 -10.03 -35.21
C PHE A 335 -15.06 -8.75 -34.38
N GLU A 336 -15.11 -7.61 -35.07
CA GLU A 336 -15.12 -6.29 -34.43
C GLU A 336 -16.45 -5.58 -34.60
N ILE A 337 -16.91 -4.91 -33.54
CA ILE A 337 -18.14 -4.11 -33.50
C ILE A 337 -17.89 -2.79 -32.80
N LEU A 338 -18.49 -1.72 -33.32
CA LEU A 338 -18.50 -0.39 -32.72
C LEU A 338 -19.79 -0.16 -31.94
N SER A 339 -19.67 0.41 -30.75
CA SER A 339 -20.80 0.85 -29.94
C SER A 339 -21.45 2.12 -30.52
N PRO A 340 -22.73 2.38 -30.19
CA PRO A 340 -23.28 3.71 -30.35
C PRO A 340 -22.57 4.72 -29.45
N ILE A 341 -22.83 6.01 -29.68
CA ILE A 341 -22.35 7.10 -28.83
C ILE A 341 -22.92 6.94 -27.43
N VAL A 342 -22.04 6.82 -26.44
CA VAL A 342 -22.41 6.74 -25.02
C VAL A 342 -22.18 8.09 -24.37
N THR A 343 -23.25 8.73 -23.90
CA THR A 343 -23.21 10.13 -23.41
C THR A 343 -23.24 10.26 -21.89
N GLU A 344 -23.48 9.18 -21.15
CA GLU A 344 -23.63 9.19 -19.68
C GLU A 344 -22.62 8.24 -18.99
N LEU A 345 -21.34 8.36 -19.33
CA LEU A 345 -20.27 7.59 -18.68
C LEU A 345 -19.66 8.36 -17.50
N GLY A 346 -19.88 7.85 -16.29
CA GLY A 346 -19.26 8.37 -15.09
C GLY A 346 -19.82 9.74 -14.68
N TRP A 347 -18.95 10.59 -14.12
CA TRP A 347 -19.35 11.86 -13.51
C TRP A 347 -19.52 13.03 -14.50
N ARG A 348 -19.07 12.88 -15.77
CA ARG A 348 -19.13 13.90 -16.82
C ARG A 348 -19.74 13.31 -18.08
N ARG A 349 -20.68 14.03 -18.70
CA ARG A 349 -21.40 13.62 -19.92
C ARG A 349 -20.58 13.85 -21.18
N GLU A 350 -19.48 13.12 -21.33
CA GLU A 350 -18.70 13.12 -22.57
C GLU A 350 -19.14 11.97 -23.46
N ALA A 351 -19.27 12.26 -24.75
CA ALA A 351 -19.61 11.28 -25.77
C ALA A 351 -18.37 10.43 -26.08
N GLU A 352 -18.41 9.16 -25.73
CA GLU A 352 -17.38 8.17 -26.05
C GLU A 352 -17.98 7.01 -26.84
N CYS A 353 -17.17 6.39 -27.69
CA CYS A 353 -17.52 5.16 -28.41
C CYS A 353 -16.56 4.04 -28.00
N PHE A 354 -17.02 2.80 -28.07
CA PHE A 354 -16.24 1.63 -27.72
C PHE A 354 -16.14 0.72 -28.92
N LYS A 355 -14.90 0.34 -29.24
CA LYS A 355 -14.64 -0.70 -30.21
C LYS A 355 -14.51 -2.02 -29.44
N PHE A 356 -15.45 -2.92 -29.65
CA PHE A 356 -15.46 -4.27 -29.08
C PHE A 356 -14.81 -5.24 -30.07
N GLN A 357 -13.92 -6.08 -29.54
CA GLN A 357 -13.36 -7.24 -30.24
C GLN A 357 -14.02 -8.47 -29.64
N ILE A 358 -14.98 -9.06 -30.34
CA ILE A 358 -15.75 -10.20 -29.84
C ILE A 358 -14.97 -11.46 -30.17
N HIS A 359 -14.65 -12.23 -29.13
CA HIS A 359 -13.97 -13.52 -29.21
C HIS A 359 -14.91 -14.59 -28.66
N ILE A 360 -15.40 -15.46 -29.52
CA ILE A 360 -16.17 -16.64 -29.11
C ILE A 360 -15.24 -17.85 -29.22
N SER A 361 -14.86 -18.43 -28.09
CA SER A 361 -14.00 -19.61 -28.05
C SER A 361 -14.81 -20.84 -27.63
N MET A 362 -14.56 -21.94 -28.33
CA MET A 362 -15.07 -23.26 -28.01
C MET A 362 -13.87 -24.14 -27.67
N GLU A 363 -13.66 -24.40 -26.39
CA GLU A 363 -12.47 -25.03 -25.83
C GLU A 363 -12.80 -26.41 -25.28
N LYS A 364 -12.01 -27.42 -25.66
CA LYS A 364 -12.22 -28.77 -25.17
C LYS A 364 -11.58 -28.92 -23.80
N ILE A 365 -12.36 -29.32 -22.80
CA ILE A 365 -11.80 -29.68 -21.50
C ILE A 365 -11.15 -31.06 -21.63
N GLN A 366 -9.83 -31.08 -21.81
CA GLN A 366 -9.05 -32.32 -21.92
C GLN A 366 -9.67 -33.28 -22.98
N GLN A 367 -9.99 -34.52 -22.61
CA GLN A 367 -10.65 -35.52 -23.46
C GLN A 367 -12.03 -35.91 -22.91
N SER A 368 -12.71 -34.98 -22.25
CA SER A 368 -13.99 -35.24 -21.54
C SER A 368 -15.20 -35.41 -22.47
N GLY A 369 -15.07 -35.08 -23.75
CA GLY A 369 -16.21 -34.97 -24.67
C GLY A 369 -17.06 -33.70 -24.47
N GLN A 370 -16.66 -32.81 -23.56
CA GLN A 370 -17.29 -31.52 -23.32
C GLN A 370 -16.50 -30.39 -24.00
N LEU A 371 -17.20 -29.55 -24.77
CA LEU A 371 -16.64 -28.37 -25.41
C LEU A 371 -17.25 -27.12 -24.75
N GLN A 372 -16.53 -26.49 -23.84
CA GLN A 372 -16.98 -25.28 -23.16
C GLN A 372 -16.91 -24.08 -24.09
N ILE A 373 -17.89 -23.19 -23.97
CA ILE A 373 -18.02 -22.05 -24.86
C ILE A 373 -17.97 -20.77 -24.05
N TYR A 374 -17.09 -19.87 -24.46
CA TYR A 374 -16.87 -18.58 -23.82
C TYR A 374 -17.07 -17.47 -24.85
N LEU A 375 -17.65 -16.37 -24.40
CA LEU A 375 -17.71 -15.13 -25.17
C LEU A 375 -17.04 -14.04 -24.35
N ASP A 376 -15.90 -13.60 -24.85
CA ASP A 376 -15.18 -12.44 -24.36
C ASP A 376 -15.38 -11.28 -25.33
N ALA A 377 -15.48 -10.07 -24.79
CA ALA A 377 -15.63 -8.86 -25.58
C ALA A 377 -14.71 -7.74 -25.03
N PRO A 378 -13.38 -7.91 -25.09
CA PRO A 378 -12.45 -6.83 -24.82
C PRO A 378 -12.80 -5.60 -25.65
N TYR A 379 -12.63 -4.43 -25.04
CA TYR A 379 -13.03 -3.17 -25.63
C TYR A 379 -11.96 -2.10 -25.49
N THR A 380 -11.91 -1.20 -26.46
CA THR A 380 -11.08 0.00 -26.42
C THR A 380 -11.96 1.23 -26.60
N ALA A 381 -11.74 2.24 -25.75
CA ALA A 381 -12.39 3.52 -25.93
C ALA A 381 -11.80 4.20 -27.17
N THR A 382 -12.66 4.62 -28.08
CA THR A 382 -12.31 5.34 -29.30
C THR A 382 -13.14 6.61 -29.39
N TYR A 383 -12.63 7.61 -30.08
CA TYR A 383 -13.46 8.72 -30.47
C TYR A 383 -14.51 8.22 -31.46
N CYS A 384 -15.73 8.71 -31.30
CA CYS A 384 -16.77 8.52 -32.28
C CYS A 384 -16.35 9.31 -33.52
N GLU A 385 -15.81 8.61 -34.52
CA GLU A 385 -15.75 9.17 -35.86
C GLU A 385 -17.20 9.41 -36.28
N GLU A 386 -17.52 10.61 -36.78
CA GLU A 386 -18.83 10.85 -37.40
C GLU A 386 -18.90 9.88 -38.58
N ALA A 387 -19.46 8.70 -38.35
CA ALA A 387 -19.73 7.73 -39.38
C ALA A 387 -20.74 8.39 -40.31
N GLU A 388 -20.24 8.99 -41.39
CA GLU A 388 -21.01 9.54 -42.50
C GLU A 388 -21.63 8.37 -43.30
N HIS A 389 -22.44 7.56 -42.61
CA HIS A 389 -23.33 6.59 -43.21
C HIS A 389 -24.76 7.10 -43.08
N THR A 390 -24.99 8.33 -43.56
CA THR A 390 -26.30 8.66 -44.13
C THR A 390 -26.50 7.76 -45.36
N LYS A 391 -27.06 6.57 -45.15
CA LYS A 391 -27.79 5.89 -46.24
C LYS A 391 -28.85 6.89 -46.72
N PRO A 392 -28.87 7.31 -48.00
CA PRO A 392 -29.90 8.22 -48.47
C PRO A 392 -31.23 7.46 -48.49
N THR A 393 -32.04 7.65 -47.45
CA THR A 393 -33.48 7.40 -47.54
C THR A 393 -34.04 8.40 -48.53
N ARG A 394 -34.20 7.94 -49.78
CA ARG A 394 -34.87 8.64 -50.87
C ARG A 394 -36.32 8.89 -50.45
N GLY A 395 -36.58 10.04 -49.82
CA GLY A 395 -37.88 10.40 -49.25
C GLY A 395 -38.11 11.91 -49.24
N ARG A 396 -38.50 12.47 -50.39
CA ARG A 396 -39.39 13.64 -50.62
C ARG A 396 -39.48 14.76 -49.55
N THR A 397 -38.37 15.28 -49.01
CA THR A 397 -38.35 16.58 -48.29
C THR A 397 -37.06 17.37 -48.53
N GLU A 398 -36.69 17.60 -49.78
CA GLU A 398 -35.47 18.36 -50.16
C GLU A 398 -35.66 19.89 -50.04
N TRP A 399 -36.90 20.42 -50.10
CA TRP A 399 -37.14 21.86 -50.24
C TRP A 399 -37.07 22.65 -48.91
N LEU A 400 -37.45 22.05 -47.78
CA LEU A 400 -37.42 22.70 -46.47
C LEU A 400 -36.00 22.80 -45.90
N ARG A 401 -35.11 21.85 -46.26
CA ARG A 401 -33.71 21.84 -45.83
C ARG A 401 -32.91 22.93 -46.54
N HIS A 402 -33.19 23.18 -47.81
CA HIS A 402 -32.57 24.27 -48.58
C HIS A 402 -33.04 25.66 -48.10
N PHE A 403 -34.31 25.80 -47.71
CA PHE A 403 -34.84 27.07 -47.18
C PHE A 403 -34.16 27.48 -45.86
N TRP A 404 -33.96 26.54 -44.94
CA TRP A 404 -33.30 26.82 -43.66
C TRP A 404 -31.78 27.06 -43.79
N LEU A 405 -31.10 26.35 -44.70
CA LEU A 405 -29.66 26.54 -44.96
C LEU A 405 -29.35 27.87 -45.67
N THR A 406 -30.29 28.39 -46.46
CA THR A 406 -30.11 29.68 -47.15
C THR A 406 -30.32 30.88 -46.20
N MET A 407 -31.08 30.72 -45.12
CA MET A 407 -31.36 31.80 -44.14
C MET A 407 -30.30 31.96 -43.03
N SER A 408 -29.29 31.09 -42.94
CA SER A 408 -28.20 31.22 -41.95
C SER A 408 -26.86 31.73 -42.51
N GLN A 409 -26.83 32.18 -43.77
CA GLN A 409 -25.59 32.48 -44.51
C GLN A 409 -25.13 33.96 -44.51
N THR A 410 -25.68 34.83 -43.66
CA THR A 410 -25.29 36.26 -43.62
C THR A 410 -24.39 36.68 -42.46
N HIS A 411 -23.78 35.75 -41.71
CA HIS A 411 -22.77 36.12 -40.72
C HIS A 411 -21.71 35.01 -40.53
N ARG A 412 -20.78 34.89 -41.46
CA ARG A 412 -19.40 34.41 -41.22
C ARG A 412 -18.61 34.45 -42.52
N ASN A 413 -18.07 35.63 -42.83
CA ASN A 413 -16.93 35.77 -43.72
C ASN A 413 -16.21 37.04 -43.30
N LEU A 414 -15.28 36.91 -42.35
CA LEU A 414 -14.05 37.69 -42.34
C LEU A 414 -13.03 36.95 -41.48
N ASP A 415 -11.93 36.59 -42.14
CA ASP A 415 -10.61 36.33 -41.59
C ASP A 415 -10.41 35.15 -40.62
N ASN A 416 -9.30 34.44 -40.64
CA ASN A 416 -8.27 34.15 -41.64
C ASN A 416 -7.39 33.11 -40.95
N ARG A 417 -7.14 31.99 -41.61
CA ARG A 417 -5.92 31.17 -41.52
C ARG A 417 -5.08 31.29 -40.22
N THR A 418 -5.59 30.78 -39.12
CA THR A 418 -4.77 30.12 -38.11
C THR A 418 -5.15 28.65 -38.14
N SER A 419 -4.17 27.79 -38.34
CA SER A 419 -4.27 26.39 -37.93
C SER A 419 -4.33 26.38 -36.40
N GLU A 420 -5.45 26.81 -35.83
CA GLU A 420 -5.81 26.40 -34.49
C GLU A 420 -6.11 24.92 -34.60
N VAL A 421 -5.12 24.10 -34.25
CA VAL A 421 -5.40 22.80 -33.65
C VAL A 421 -6.26 23.15 -32.43
N SER A 422 -7.57 23.22 -32.62
CA SER A 422 -8.55 23.26 -31.54
C SER A 422 -8.48 21.88 -30.89
N PHE A 423 -7.42 21.68 -30.10
CA PHE A 423 -7.32 20.62 -29.13
C PHE A 423 -8.48 20.88 -28.18
N SER A 424 -9.63 20.26 -28.47
CA SER A 424 -10.77 20.24 -27.56
C SER A 424 -10.34 19.43 -26.35
N PHE A 425 -9.54 20.07 -25.48
CA PHE A 425 -9.13 19.52 -24.20
C PHE A 425 -10.41 19.43 -23.40
N SER A 426 -11.01 18.24 -23.40
CA SER A 426 -12.20 18.01 -22.62
C SER A 426 -11.93 18.43 -21.16
N THR A 427 -12.78 19.28 -20.58
CA THR A 427 -12.58 19.80 -19.21
C THR A 427 -12.41 18.68 -18.18
N ARG A 428 -12.93 17.46 -18.44
CA ARG A 428 -12.69 16.26 -17.60
C ARG A 428 -11.22 15.91 -17.58
N ARG A 429 -10.59 15.81 -18.75
CA ARG A 429 -9.14 15.52 -18.86
C ARG A 429 -8.33 16.58 -18.14
N MET A 430 -8.71 17.86 -18.25
CA MET A 430 -8.04 18.94 -17.52
C MET A 430 -8.20 18.81 -16.00
N ILE A 431 -9.41 18.53 -15.49
CA ILE A 431 -9.64 18.37 -14.06
C ILE A 431 -8.86 17.17 -13.52
N ILE A 432 -8.95 16.01 -14.17
CA ILE A 432 -8.24 14.79 -13.75
C ILE A 432 -6.73 15.00 -13.80
N ALA A 433 -6.19 15.60 -14.87
CA ALA A 433 -4.78 15.90 -15.00
C ALA A 433 -4.30 16.88 -13.90
N SER A 434 -5.09 17.92 -13.61
CA SER A 434 -4.77 18.89 -12.55
C SER A 434 -4.75 18.24 -11.17
N LEU A 435 -5.74 17.41 -10.86
CA LEU A 435 -5.85 16.70 -9.60
C LEU A 435 -4.69 15.71 -9.41
N ASN A 436 -4.40 14.92 -10.44
CA ASN A 436 -3.26 13.98 -10.43
C ASN A 436 -1.93 14.72 -10.24
N SER A 437 -1.76 15.89 -10.87
CA SER A 437 -0.57 16.73 -10.73
C SER A 437 -0.42 17.28 -9.31
N VAL A 438 -1.52 17.74 -8.70
CA VAL A 438 -1.52 18.23 -7.31
C VAL A 438 -1.19 17.09 -6.33
N VAL A 439 -1.75 15.89 -6.54
CA VAL A 439 -1.43 14.71 -5.72
C VAL A 439 0.03 14.27 -5.86
N LEU A 440 0.59 14.36 -7.07
CA LEU A 440 2.00 14.07 -7.31
C LEU A 440 2.90 15.03 -6.51
N VAL A 441 2.62 16.33 -6.57
CA VAL A 441 3.41 17.36 -5.86
C VAL A 441 3.32 17.17 -4.34
N ILE A 442 2.12 16.96 -3.78
CA ILE A 442 1.96 16.77 -2.33
C ILE A 442 2.61 15.46 -1.86
N GLY A 443 2.60 14.39 -2.68
CA GLY A 443 3.29 13.13 -2.41
C GLY A 443 4.81 13.28 -2.34
N ILE A 444 5.41 14.04 -3.27
CA ILE A 444 6.85 14.36 -3.27
C ILE A 444 7.20 15.20 -2.03
N LEU A 445 6.44 16.25 -1.74
CA LEU A 445 6.64 17.09 -0.55
C LEU A 445 6.55 16.25 0.73
N SER A 446 5.54 15.38 0.85
CA SER A 446 5.38 14.45 1.97
C SER A 446 6.60 13.55 2.14
N THR A 447 7.09 12.95 1.05
CA THR A 447 8.28 12.07 1.04
C THR A 447 9.51 12.81 1.53
N VAL A 448 9.80 14.01 1.00
CA VAL A 448 10.95 14.83 1.40
C VAL A 448 10.89 15.19 2.88
N LEU A 449 9.71 15.59 3.38
CA LEU A 449 9.51 15.93 4.79
C LEU A 449 9.67 14.71 5.71
N CYS A 450 9.24 13.54 5.25
CA CYS A 450 9.37 12.27 5.96
C CYS A 450 10.84 11.84 6.05
N ILE A 451 11.56 11.83 4.93
CA ILE A 451 13.00 11.52 4.88
C ILE A 451 13.79 12.46 5.80
N ARG A 452 13.53 13.78 5.75
CA ARG A 452 14.15 14.76 6.66
C ARG A 452 13.84 14.46 8.14
N SER A 453 12.68 13.87 8.43
CA SER A 453 12.30 13.45 9.79
C SER A 453 13.11 12.23 10.24
N ILE A 454 13.24 11.21 9.38
CA ILE A 454 14.04 10.01 9.63
C ILE A 454 15.51 10.37 9.85
N VAL A 455 16.10 11.18 8.96
CA VAL A 455 17.50 11.62 9.08
C VAL A 455 17.75 12.34 10.41
N ARG A 456 16.82 13.21 10.84
CA ARG A 456 16.92 13.88 12.14
C ARG A 456 16.81 12.91 13.31
N GLY A 457 15.93 11.91 13.23
CA GLY A 457 15.82 10.84 14.23
C GLY A 457 17.09 9.99 14.30
N PHE A 458 17.67 9.65 13.15
CA PHE A 458 18.92 8.90 13.05
C PHE A 458 20.11 9.65 13.66
N ILE A 459 20.26 10.95 13.34
CA ILE A 459 21.30 11.80 13.91
C ILE A 459 21.15 11.87 15.43
N LEU A 460 19.94 12.12 15.93
CA LEU A 460 19.69 12.20 17.37
C LEU A 460 19.93 10.87 18.08
N TRP A 461 19.58 9.74 17.46
CA TRP A 461 19.88 8.41 17.98
C TRP A 461 21.39 8.21 18.13
N LYS A 462 22.18 8.54 17.10
CA LYS A 462 23.65 8.44 17.14
C LYS A 462 24.25 9.34 18.23
N GLU A 463 23.79 10.59 18.33
CA GLU A 463 24.21 11.53 19.39
C GLU A 463 23.88 10.98 20.78
N THR A 464 22.71 10.38 20.96
CA THR A 464 22.27 9.81 22.24
C THR A 464 23.09 8.59 22.62
N VAL A 465 23.33 7.65 21.70
CA VAL A 465 24.16 6.47 21.97
C VAL A 465 25.59 6.86 22.36
N LEU A 466 26.18 7.84 21.66
CA LEU A 466 27.51 8.36 21.99
C LEU A 466 27.52 9.04 23.36
N PHE A 467 26.49 9.85 23.66
CA PHE A 467 26.35 10.53 24.95
C PHE A 467 26.27 9.53 26.12
N PHE A 468 25.38 8.54 26.06
CA PHE A 468 25.23 7.57 27.15
C PHE A 468 26.46 6.67 27.33
N ARG A 469 27.16 6.34 26.23
CA ARG A 469 28.40 5.57 26.30
C ARG A 469 29.53 6.36 26.98
N HIS A 470 29.66 7.66 26.66
CA HIS A 470 30.73 8.49 27.21
C HIS A 470 30.48 8.90 28.66
N TRP A 471 29.25 9.27 29.00
CA TRP A 471 28.91 9.87 30.30
C TRP A 471 28.50 8.86 31.37
N TYR A 472 27.84 7.77 30.97
CA TYR A 472 27.29 6.78 31.90
C TYR A 472 27.92 5.39 31.74
N SER A 473 28.81 5.19 30.76
CA SER A 473 29.38 3.87 30.41
C SER A 473 28.31 2.80 30.10
N ILE A 474 27.14 3.22 29.59
CA ILE A 474 26.02 2.31 29.29
C ILE A 474 25.82 2.19 27.78
N GLU A 475 25.74 0.95 27.30
CA GLU A 475 25.39 0.65 25.93
C GLU A 475 23.87 0.55 25.74
N LEU A 476 23.28 1.54 25.05
CA LEU A 476 21.88 1.51 24.64
C LEU A 476 21.69 0.55 23.44
N ARG A 477 21.44 -0.73 23.71
CA ARG A 477 21.08 -1.72 22.69
C ARG A 477 19.56 -1.78 22.52
N GLY A 478 19.07 -1.76 21.27
CA GLY A 478 17.66 -2.03 20.94
C GLY A 478 16.71 -0.81 20.82
N HIS A 479 17.10 0.38 21.26
CA HIS A 479 16.21 1.56 21.23
C HIS A 479 16.10 2.28 19.87
N PHE A 480 16.61 1.71 18.79
CA PHE A 480 16.59 2.35 17.46
C PHE A 480 15.16 2.70 16.99
N TRP A 481 14.21 1.78 17.19
CA TRP A 481 12.82 1.93 16.77
C TRP A 481 12.03 2.98 17.56
N ASP A 482 12.53 3.40 18.73
CA ASP A 482 11.96 4.54 19.47
C ASP A 482 12.27 5.87 18.76
N PHE A 483 13.46 5.98 18.14
CA PHE A 483 13.90 7.20 17.45
C PHE A 483 13.43 7.27 16.00
N ILE A 484 13.31 6.13 15.31
CA ILE A 484 12.75 6.04 13.97
C ILE A 484 11.53 5.13 14.03
N PRO A 485 10.36 5.72 14.29
CA PRO A 485 9.16 4.94 14.34
C PRO A 485 8.79 4.29 12.99
N PRO A 486 8.33 3.03 12.96
CA PRO A 486 8.01 2.29 11.72
C PRO A 486 7.00 2.98 10.81
N TRP A 487 6.09 3.78 11.35
CA TRP A 487 5.09 4.51 10.56
C TRP A 487 5.68 5.51 9.57
N PHE A 488 6.89 6.06 9.81
CA PHE A 488 7.54 6.89 8.78
C PHE A 488 7.94 6.08 7.54
N ILE A 489 8.35 4.83 7.71
CA ILE A 489 8.67 3.93 6.61
C ILE A 489 7.40 3.59 5.83
N ALA A 490 6.30 3.31 6.54
CA ALA A 490 4.99 3.09 5.91
C ALA A 490 4.56 4.32 5.08
N ILE A 491 4.73 5.54 5.60
CA ILE A 491 4.43 6.77 4.86
C ILE A 491 5.24 6.86 3.56
N ILE A 492 6.55 6.62 3.61
CA ILE A 492 7.40 6.65 2.40
C ILE A 492 6.95 5.61 1.38
N PHE A 493 6.64 4.39 1.84
CA PHE A 493 6.15 3.34 0.96
C PHE A 493 4.81 3.71 0.31
N THR A 494 3.86 4.24 1.08
CA THR A 494 2.58 4.72 0.53
C THR A 494 2.78 5.86 -0.46
N ASP A 495 3.67 6.82 -0.15
CA ASP A 495 3.95 7.95 -1.04
C ASP A 495 4.58 7.48 -2.35
N ALA A 496 5.43 6.45 -2.33
CA ALA A 496 5.98 5.85 -3.55
C ALA A 496 4.89 5.23 -4.44
N ILE A 497 3.92 4.52 -3.86
CA ILE A 497 2.78 3.96 -4.60
C ILE A 497 1.92 5.09 -5.19
N ILE A 498 1.65 6.15 -4.41
CA ILE A 498 0.85 7.30 -4.86
C ILE A 498 1.53 8.02 -6.02
N ILE A 499 2.84 8.27 -5.91
CA ILE A 499 3.64 8.92 -6.96
C ILE A 499 3.63 8.06 -8.23
N TYR A 500 3.87 6.76 -8.09
CA TYR A 500 3.86 5.83 -9.23
C TYR A 500 2.48 5.80 -9.91
N GLY A 501 1.39 5.67 -9.14
CA GLY A 501 0.03 5.67 -9.68
C GLY A 501 -0.35 6.99 -10.35
N ALA A 502 0.05 8.14 -9.78
CA ALA A 502 -0.20 9.45 -10.38
C ALA A 502 0.55 9.63 -11.70
N VAL A 503 1.82 9.20 -11.77
CA VAL A 503 2.62 9.24 -13.02
C VAL A 503 2.02 8.32 -14.08
N TYR A 504 1.63 7.10 -13.71
CA TYR A 504 0.99 6.15 -14.62
C TYR A 504 -0.32 6.73 -15.19
N ASN A 505 -1.19 7.26 -14.33
CA ASN A 505 -2.45 7.88 -14.77
C ASN A 505 -2.21 9.08 -15.70
N LEU A 506 -1.23 9.93 -15.40
CA LEU A 506 -0.87 11.06 -16.28
C LEU A 506 -0.32 10.59 -17.64
N TRP A 507 0.47 9.53 -17.65
CA TRP A 507 0.98 8.93 -18.89
C TRP A 507 -0.16 8.39 -19.75
N THR A 508 -1.12 7.67 -19.16
CA THR A 508 -2.30 7.14 -19.87
C THR A 508 -3.29 8.20 -20.37
N LEU A 509 -3.19 9.44 -19.88
CA LEU A 509 -4.04 10.54 -20.36
C LEU A 509 -3.47 11.23 -21.61
N ASN A 510 -2.16 11.09 -21.84
CA ASN A 510 -1.44 11.71 -22.96
C ASN A 510 -1.31 10.80 -24.19
N GLY A 511 -1.33 9.47 -23.99
CA GLY A 511 -1.43 8.48 -25.06
C GLY A 511 -2.89 8.20 -25.37
#